data_AF-A0A3C0ZE45-F1
#
_entry.id   AF-A0A3C0ZE45-F1
#
_cell.length_a   1.000
_cell.length_b   1.000
_cell.length_c   1.000
_cell.angle_alpha   90.00
_cell.angle_beta   90.00
_cell.angle_gamma   90.00
#
_symmetry.space_group_name_H-M   'P 1'
#
loop_
_entity.id
_entity.type
_entity.pdbx_description
1 polymer ?
#
loop_
_entity_poly.entity_id
_entity_poly.type
_entity_poly.pdbx_seq_one_letter_code
_entity_poly.pdbx_strand_id
1 'polypeptide(L)'
;PSQSLVNAFRTTGNGLPLDNYNALNSFNTSEKYDPRLFHTVAIPGLPYKYSSKRTYEESWNRNPAEYSVYASLKDNVDPDCDCFVPMVPFYANTKNRIVLRFADVLLMRAEALIELHRSAEALPLINQVRTRAKNSTALTGYANDKTLIETYKNGDNIVWNEENARKALRWERRLELAMENGRFFDLVRWGIADQAMNAYYDAEKSRRSYYSSAHFTADRNEYLPIPEAQIRLSKYLYKQNPGY
;
A
#
# COMPACT_ATOMS: atom_id res chain seq x y z
N PRO A 1 -6.93 -6.12 2.04
CA PRO A 1 -6.58 -4.88 1.30
C PRO A 1 -7.82 -4.00 1.12
N SER A 2 -7.73 -2.66 1.19
CA SER A 2 -8.89 -1.79 0.99
C SER A 2 -9.19 -1.54 -0.49
N GLN A 3 -10.42 -1.14 -0.81
CA GLN A 3 -10.78 -0.71 -2.17
C GLN A 3 -9.93 0.50 -2.59
N SER A 4 -9.70 1.43 -1.66
CA SER A 4 -8.77 2.55 -1.88
C SER A 4 -7.36 2.10 -2.28
N LEU A 5 -6.84 1.02 -1.71
CA LEU A 5 -5.53 0.49 -2.10
C LEU A 5 -5.55 -0.13 -3.51
N VAL A 6 -6.57 -0.92 -3.85
CA VAL A 6 -6.70 -1.50 -5.21
C VAL A 6 -6.78 -0.40 -6.25
N ASN A 7 -7.62 0.60 -5.99
CA ASN A 7 -7.77 1.78 -6.84
C ASN A 7 -6.46 2.56 -7.00
N ALA A 8 -5.62 2.63 -5.97
CA ALA A 8 -4.35 3.35 -6.00
C ALA A 8 -3.37 2.80 -7.04
N PHE A 9 -3.49 1.52 -7.41
CA PHE A 9 -2.70 0.93 -8.49
C PHE A 9 -3.21 1.30 -9.88
N ARG A 10 -4.37 1.95 -10.04
CA ARG A 10 -4.83 2.42 -11.36
C ARG A 10 -3.89 3.46 -11.92
N THR A 11 -3.67 3.39 -13.23
CA THR A 11 -2.79 4.31 -13.93
C THR A 11 -3.54 5.12 -14.98
N THR A 12 -3.00 6.31 -15.26
CA THR A 12 -3.41 7.13 -16.41
C THR A 12 -3.04 6.45 -17.74
N GLY A 13 -3.55 6.96 -18.86
CA GLY A 13 -3.13 6.51 -20.20
C GLY A 13 -1.63 6.65 -20.49
N ASN A 14 -0.90 7.43 -19.66
CA ASN A 14 0.55 7.60 -19.73
C ASN A 14 1.30 6.75 -18.68
N GLY A 15 0.64 5.80 -18.02
CA GLY A 15 1.26 4.88 -17.06
C GLY A 15 1.72 5.51 -15.74
N LEU A 16 1.22 6.70 -15.39
CA LEU A 16 1.48 7.36 -14.11
C LEU A 16 0.34 7.12 -13.11
N PRO A 17 0.58 7.24 -11.78
CA PRO A 17 -0.48 7.19 -10.79
C PRO A 17 -1.60 8.21 -11.07
N LEU A 18 -2.83 7.84 -10.75
CA LEU A 18 -4.02 8.64 -11.00
C LEU A 18 -4.37 9.51 -9.79
N ASP A 19 -4.56 10.82 -9.97
CA ASP A 19 -4.90 11.71 -8.85
C ASP A 19 -6.30 11.44 -8.28
N ASN A 20 -7.29 11.23 -9.15
CA ASN A 20 -8.63 10.79 -8.79
C ASN A 20 -8.75 9.25 -8.73
N TYR A 21 -7.70 8.57 -8.26
CA TYR A 21 -7.63 7.10 -8.26
C TYR A 21 -8.86 6.44 -7.64
N ASN A 22 -9.39 7.01 -6.56
CA ASN A 22 -10.37 6.36 -5.68
C ASN A 22 -11.83 6.40 -6.17
N ALA A 23 -12.06 6.55 -7.48
CA ALA A 23 -13.39 6.72 -8.05
C ALA A 23 -14.22 5.42 -8.19
N LEU A 24 -13.58 4.24 -8.11
CA LEU A 24 -14.26 2.95 -8.34
C LEU A 24 -14.62 2.25 -7.04
N ASN A 25 -15.74 1.52 -7.04
CA ASN A 25 -16.19 0.72 -5.90
C ASN A 25 -15.77 -0.76 -5.97
N SER A 26 -15.20 -1.18 -7.10
CA SER A 26 -14.71 -2.53 -7.35
C SER A 26 -13.53 -2.50 -8.32
N PHE A 27 -12.77 -3.59 -8.38
CA PHE A 27 -11.84 -3.84 -9.47
C PHE A 27 -12.59 -3.85 -10.81
N ASN A 28 -12.02 -3.18 -11.82
CA ASN A 28 -12.60 -3.08 -13.17
C ASN A 28 -11.57 -3.56 -14.20
N THR A 29 -11.93 -4.55 -15.01
CA THR A 29 -11.05 -5.16 -16.02
C THR A 29 -10.80 -4.29 -17.24
N SER A 30 -11.61 -3.25 -17.47
CA SER A 30 -11.42 -2.29 -18.56
C SER A 30 -10.36 -1.23 -18.26
N GLU A 31 -9.93 -1.13 -16.99
CA GLU A 31 -8.94 -0.17 -16.52
C GLU A 31 -7.51 -0.72 -16.67
N LYS A 32 -6.53 0.19 -16.60
CA LYS A 32 -5.11 -0.16 -16.52
C LYS A 32 -4.57 0.04 -15.12
N TYR A 33 -3.66 -0.84 -14.73
CA TYR A 33 -3.07 -0.87 -13.40
C TYR A 33 -1.54 -1.01 -13.47
N ASP A 34 -0.88 -0.64 -12.39
CA ASP A 34 0.51 -1.00 -12.13
C ASP A 34 0.62 -2.52 -11.88
N PRO A 35 1.58 -3.23 -12.52
CA PRO A 35 1.77 -4.68 -12.36
C PRO A 35 1.84 -5.16 -10.90
N ARG A 36 2.32 -4.32 -9.99
CA ARG A 36 2.45 -4.65 -8.56
C ARG A 36 1.12 -4.96 -7.88
N LEU A 37 -0.02 -4.52 -8.43
CA LEU A 37 -1.34 -4.92 -7.94
C LEU A 37 -1.45 -6.44 -7.85
N PHE A 38 -1.05 -7.14 -8.92
CA PHE A 38 -1.17 -8.59 -9.08
C PHE A 38 -0.11 -9.39 -8.29
N HIS A 39 0.85 -8.69 -7.68
CA HIS A 39 1.79 -9.25 -6.70
C HIS A 39 1.38 -8.96 -5.25
N THR A 40 0.41 -8.06 -5.05
CA THR A 40 0.06 -7.52 -3.74
C THR A 40 -1.30 -8.00 -3.26
N VAL A 41 -2.29 -8.05 -4.16
CA VAL A 41 -3.70 -8.25 -3.82
C VAL A 41 -4.25 -9.46 -4.56
N ALA A 42 -4.91 -10.36 -3.84
CA ALA A 42 -5.73 -11.41 -4.43
C ALA A 42 -7.10 -10.81 -4.77
N ILE A 43 -7.52 -10.94 -6.03
CA ILE A 43 -8.72 -10.33 -6.59
C ILE A 43 -9.63 -11.46 -7.11
N PRO A 44 -10.94 -11.47 -6.78
CA PRO A 44 -11.84 -12.51 -7.25
C PRO A 44 -11.78 -12.70 -8.77
N GLY A 45 -11.76 -13.95 -9.21
CA GLY A 45 -11.66 -14.31 -10.62
C GLY A 45 -10.23 -14.35 -11.18
N LEU A 46 -9.22 -13.96 -10.40
CA LEU A 46 -7.80 -14.09 -10.78
C LEU A 46 -7.10 -15.23 -10.02
N PRO A 47 -5.98 -15.77 -10.55
CA PRO A 47 -5.20 -16.80 -9.87
C PRO A 47 -4.75 -16.39 -8.46
N TYR A 48 -5.01 -17.23 -7.45
CA TYR A 48 -4.42 -17.07 -6.13
C TYR A 48 -2.96 -17.52 -6.17
N LYS A 49 -2.04 -16.67 -5.71
CA LYS A 49 -0.59 -16.99 -5.65
C LYS A 49 0.01 -17.54 -6.95
N TYR A 50 -0.45 -17.00 -8.09
CA TYR A 50 0.01 -17.37 -9.44
C TYR A 50 -0.35 -18.80 -9.86
N SER A 51 -1.15 -19.50 -9.06
CA SER A 51 -1.50 -20.91 -9.28
C SER A 51 -2.51 -21.06 -10.42
N SER A 52 -2.18 -21.83 -11.44
CA SER A 52 -3.11 -22.16 -12.55
C SER A 52 -4.25 -23.08 -12.11
N LYS A 53 -4.11 -23.75 -10.96
CA LYS A 53 -5.11 -24.68 -10.42
C LYS A 53 -6.16 -23.98 -9.55
N ARG A 54 -5.94 -22.71 -9.22
CA ARG A 54 -6.63 -22.05 -8.13
C ARG A 54 -6.99 -20.61 -8.46
N THR A 55 -8.25 -20.41 -8.79
CA THR A 55 -8.85 -19.08 -8.90
C THR A 55 -9.27 -18.61 -7.51
N TYR A 56 -8.95 -17.37 -7.17
CA TYR A 56 -9.41 -16.76 -5.93
C TYR A 56 -10.89 -16.39 -6.05
N GLU A 57 -11.69 -16.71 -5.04
CA GLU A 57 -13.14 -16.49 -5.03
C GLU A 57 -13.56 -15.56 -3.88
N GLU A 58 -14.65 -14.83 -4.08
CA GLU A 58 -15.23 -13.98 -3.05
C GLU A 58 -15.65 -14.76 -1.79
N SER A 59 -16.14 -15.99 -1.98
CA SER A 59 -16.60 -16.92 -0.93
C SER A 59 -15.51 -17.26 0.11
N TRP A 60 -14.24 -16.98 -0.18
CA TRP A 60 -13.12 -17.25 0.72
C TRP A 60 -12.95 -16.19 1.81
N ASN A 61 -13.67 -15.08 1.69
CA ASN A 61 -13.70 -14.05 2.71
C ASN A 61 -14.78 -14.42 3.75
N ARG A 62 -14.44 -14.33 5.04
CA ARG A 62 -15.38 -14.66 6.12
C ARG A 62 -16.60 -13.73 6.18
N ASN A 63 -16.42 -12.47 5.82
CA ASN A 63 -17.46 -11.45 5.80
C ASN A 63 -17.15 -10.41 4.70
N PRO A 64 -17.39 -10.77 3.41
CA PRO A 64 -17.02 -9.93 2.27
C PRO A 64 -17.82 -8.62 2.22
N ALA A 65 -19.09 -8.66 2.65
CA ALA A 65 -19.98 -7.50 2.68
C ALA A 65 -19.40 -6.38 3.55
N GLU A 66 -18.79 -6.73 4.68
CA GLU A 66 -18.21 -5.75 5.60
C GLU A 66 -16.74 -5.47 5.30
N TYR A 67 -15.90 -6.49 5.06
CA TYR A 67 -14.44 -6.33 5.05
C TYR A 67 -13.78 -6.31 3.66
N SER A 68 -14.57 -6.22 2.59
CA SER A 68 -14.12 -6.39 1.20
C SER A 68 -13.85 -7.83 0.81
N VAL A 69 -13.68 -8.03 -0.50
CA VAL A 69 -13.48 -9.33 -1.14
C VAL A 69 -12.00 -9.67 -1.35
N TYR A 70 -11.08 -8.76 -1.01
CA TYR A 70 -9.66 -8.87 -1.33
C TYR A 70 -8.82 -9.48 -0.21
N ALA A 71 -7.88 -10.36 -0.54
CA ALA A 71 -6.85 -10.87 0.38
C ALA A 71 -5.44 -10.35 0.04
N SER A 72 -4.53 -10.41 1.02
CA SER A 72 -3.11 -10.06 0.83
C SER A 72 -2.36 -11.23 0.19
N LEU A 73 -1.63 -10.98 -0.89
CA LEU A 73 -0.69 -11.96 -1.44
C LEU A 73 0.68 -11.86 -0.74
N LYS A 74 1.09 -10.71 -0.21
CA LYS A 74 2.49 -10.53 0.22
C LYS A 74 2.92 -11.46 1.36
N ASP A 75 2.07 -11.69 2.35
CA ASP A 75 2.42 -12.51 3.52
C ASP A 75 1.99 -13.98 3.40
N ASN A 76 1.24 -14.31 2.35
CA ASN A 76 0.75 -15.66 2.11
C ASN A 76 1.65 -16.43 1.14
N VAL A 77 1.36 -17.73 1.01
CA VAL A 77 1.96 -18.67 0.05
C VAL A 77 0.87 -19.48 -0.64
N ASP A 78 1.21 -20.19 -1.70
CA ASP A 78 0.31 -21.19 -2.30
C ASP A 78 0.04 -22.30 -1.25
N PRO A 79 -1.22 -22.74 -1.01
CA PRO A 79 -1.50 -23.81 -0.06
C PRO A 79 -0.85 -25.15 -0.43
N ASP A 80 -0.49 -25.36 -1.70
CA ASP A 80 0.20 -26.57 -2.16
C ASP A 80 1.73 -26.49 -1.94
N CYS A 81 2.24 -25.39 -1.37
CA CYS A 81 3.67 -25.24 -1.07
C CYS A 81 4.08 -26.09 0.14
N ASP A 82 5.25 -26.73 0.09
CA ASP A 82 5.88 -27.36 1.26
C ASP A 82 6.14 -26.36 2.42
N CYS A 83 6.15 -25.06 2.09
CA CYS A 83 6.28 -23.96 3.02
C CYS A 83 4.98 -23.58 3.75
N PHE A 84 3.84 -24.17 3.38
CA PHE A 84 2.56 -23.99 4.08
C PHE A 84 2.47 -24.94 5.28
N VAL A 85 2.15 -24.40 6.46
CA VAL A 85 2.20 -25.16 7.72
C VAL A 85 0.83 -25.12 8.40
N PRO A 86 0.07 -26.23 8.44
CA PRO A 86 -1.15 -26.32 9.23
C PRO A 86 -0.83 -26.31 10.73
N MET A 87 -1.41 -25.38 11.49
CA MET A 87 -1.17 -25.22 12.94
C MET A 87 -2.48 -25.00 13.68
N VAL A 88 -3.22 -26.07 14.01
CA VAL A 88 -4.57 -25.97 14.62
C VAL A 88 -4.58 -25.03 15.83
N PRO A 89 -5.50 -24.03 15.90
CA PRO A 89 -6.65 -23.79 15.01
C PRO A 89 -6.38 -22.84 13.82
N PHE A 90 -5.12 -22.53 13.52
CA PHE A 90 -4.66 -21.58 12.51
C PHE A 90 -3.83 -22.24 11.38
N TYR A 91 -3.32 -21.39 10.50
CA TYR A 91 -2.36 -21.75 9.46
C TYR A 91 -1.18 -20.77 9.52
N ALA A 92 0.00 -21.28 9.21
CA ALA A 92 1.23 -20.52 9.13
C ALA A 92 1.98 -20.83 7.82
N ASN A 93 3.07 -20.14 7.57
CA ASN A 93 4.01 -20.48 6.52
C ASN A 93 5.44 -20.12 6.92
N THR A 94 6.43 -20.73 6.27
CA THR A 94 7.87 -20.56 6.57
C THR A 94 8.53 -19.44 5.76
N LYS A 95 7.76 -18.59 5.08
CA LYS A 95 8.31 -17.51 4.26
C LYS A 95 9.07 -16.51 5.14
N ASN A 96 10.30 -16.21 4.76
CA ASN A 96 11.09 -15.16 5.41
C ASN A 96 10.36 -13.81 5.37
N ARG A 97 10.22 -13.18 6.54
CA ARG A 97 9.70 -11.82 6.66
C ARG A 97 10.86 -10.83 6.47
N ILE A 98 10.83 -10.11 5.37
CA ILE A 98 11.87 -9.12 5.06
C ILE A 98 11.52 -7.81 5.74
N VAL A 99 12.38 -7.36 6.66
CA VAL A 99 12.19 -6.09 7.40
C VAL A 99 12.68 -4.89 6.60
N LEU A 100 13.77 -5.04 5.85
CA LEU A 100 14.36 -3.99 5.02
C LEU A 100 14.64 -4.52 3.62
N ARG A 101 14.11 -3.84 2.60
CA ARG A 101 14.36 -4.15 1.18
C ARG A 101 15.18 -3.05 0.54
N PHE A 102 15.98 -3.41 -0.46
CA PHE A 102 16.77 -2.43 -1.21
C PHE A 102 15.90 -1.35 -1.88
N ALA A 103 14.69 -1.68 -2.32
CA ALA A 103 13.74 -0.70 -2.84
C ALA A 103 13.38 0.39 -1.80
N ASP A 104 13.24 0.02 -0.52
CA ASP A 104 13.00 1.01 0.53
C ASP A 104 14.21 1.91 0.75
N VAL A 105 15.43 1.36 0.72
CA VAL A 105 16.68 2.15 0.79
C VAL A 105 16.79 3.16 -0.37
N LEU A 106 16.47 2.74 -1.60
CA LEU A 106 16.45 3.64 -2.76
C LEU A 106 15.43 4.78 -2.56
N LEU A 107 14.24 4.47 -2.06
CA LEU A 107 13.18 5.46 -1.84
C LEU A 107 13.50 6.38 -0.65
N MET A 108 14.14 5.88 0.42
CA MET A 108 14.65 6.73 1.50
C MET A 108 15.74 7.68 1.01
N ARG A 109 16.65 7.22 0.14
CA ARG A 109 17.67 8.08 -0.47
C ARG A 109 17.04 9.13 -1.39
N ALA A 110 16.06 8.75 -2.21
CA ALA A 110 15.32 9.67 -3.06
C ALA A 110 14.60 10.74 -2.23
N GLU A 111 14.01 10.34 -1.11
CA GLU A 111 13.38 11.25 -0.15
C GLU A 111 14.36 12.27 0.44
N ALA A 112 15.49 11.80 0.96
CA ALA A 112 16.51 12.69 1.50
C ALA A 112 17.01 13.69 0.45
N LEU A 113 17.18 13.26 -0.81
CA LEU A 113 17.59 14.15 -1.90
C LEU A 113 16.52 15.22 -2.21
N ILE A 114 15.23 14.86 -2.21
CA ILE A 114 14.13 15.82 -2.42
C ILE A 114 14.12 16.85 -1.28
N GLU A 115 14.19 16.41 -0.03
CA GLU A 115 14.16 17.33 1.11
C GLU A 115 15.44 18.19 1.25
N LEU A 116 16.52 17.82 0.55
CA LEU A 116 17.75 18.62 0.39
C LEU A 116 17.74 19.51 -0.87
N HIS A 117 16.60 19.66 -1.55
CA HIS A 117 16.44 20.43 -2.80
C HIS A 117 17.31 19.91 -3.96
N ARG A 118 17.51 18.59 -4.00
CA ARG A 118 18.27 17.87 -5.04
C ARG A 118 17.36 16.89 -5.79
N SER A 119 16.11 17.28 -6.05
CA SER A 119 15.09 16.41 -6.65
C SER A 119 15.49 15.82 -8.02
N ALA A 120 16.35 16.48 -8.79
CA ALA A 120 16.88 15.94 -10.05
C ALA A 120 17.65 14.62 -9.85
N GLU A 121 18.36 14.47 -8.73
CA GLU A 121 19.10 13.25 -8.39
C GLU A 121 18.18 12.14 -7.82
N ALA A 122 17.00 12.50 -7.31
CA ALA A 122 16.00 11.56 -6.82
C ALA A 122 15.25 10.86 -7.96
N LEU A 123 15.03 11.55 -9.09
CA LEU A 123 14.33 11.04 -10.27
C LEU A 123 14.84 9.67 -10.75
N PRO A 124 16.15 9.45 -11.00
CA PRO A 124 16.64 8.15 -11.46
C PRO A 124 16.42 7.03 -10.43
N LEU A 125 16.46 7.33 -9.12
CA LEU A 125 16.22 6.33 -8.07
C LEU A 125 14.76 5.87 -8.05
N ILE A 126 13.81 6.80 -8.16
CA ILE A 126 12.38 6.50 -8.26
C ILE A 126 12.11 5.72 -9.55
N ASN A 127 12.71 6.13 -10.67
CA ASN A 127 12.57 5.46 -11.96
C ASN A 127 13.19 4.05 -11.97
N GLN A 128 14.22 3.79 -11.16
CA GLN A 128 14.78 2.44 -11.00
C GLN A 128 13.73 1.48 -10.41
N VAL A 129 13.00 1.91 -9.38
CA VAL A 129 11.90 1.13 -8.77
C VAL A 129 10.77 0.91 -9.77
N ARG A 130 10.37 1.97 -10.50
CA ARG A 130 9.30 1.91 -11.53
C ARG A 130 9.67 1.01 -12.70
N THR A 131 10.90 1.10 -13.20
CA THR A 131 11.40 0.24 -14.28
C THR A 131 11.37 -1.23 -13.87
N ARG A 132 11.82 -1.53 -12.66
CA ARG A 132 11.73 -2.89 -12.12
C ARG A 132 10.29 -3.35 -12.00
N ALA A 133 9.39 -2.50 -11.49
CA ALA A 133 7.95 -2.82 -11.39
C ALA A 133 7.33 -3.10 -12.76
N LYS A 134 7.64 -2.28 -13.78
CA LYS A 134 7.22 -2.49 -15.18
C LYS A 134 7.60 -3.87 -15.71
N ASN A 135 8.79 -4.35 -15.38
CA ASN A 135 9.33 -5.63 -15.83
C ASN A 135 8.96 -6.81 -14.92
N SER A 136 8.26 -6.58 -13.81
CA SER A 136 7.85 -7.63 -12.88
C SER A 136 6.54 -8.26 -13.36
N THR A 137 6.61 -9.06 -14.43
CA THR A 137 5.41 -9.67 -15.04
C THR A 137 5.50 -11.18 -15.22
N ALA A 138 6.64 -11.79 -14.86
CA ALA A 138 6.94 -13.20 -15.10
C ALA A 138 5.88 -14.18 -14.55
N LEU A 139 5.24 -13.84 -13.44
CA LEU A 139 4.20 -14.68 -12.79
C LEU A 139 2.78 -14.12 -12.94
N THR A 140 2.61 -13.03 -13.69
CA THR A 140 1.32 -12.32 -13.83
C THR A 140 0.90 -12.19 -15.28
N GLY A 141 1.32 -13.14 -16.13
CA GLY A 141 0.97 -13.14 -17.56
C GLY A 141 -0.55 -13.05 -17.82
N TYR A 142 -1.36 -13.58 -16.90
CA TYR A 142 -2.82 -13.51 -16.93
C TYR A 142 -3.39 -12.08 -16.82
N ALA A 143 -2.56 -11.10 -16.47
CA ALA A 143 -2.95 -9.70 -16.29
C ALA A 143 -2.18 -8.73 -17.19
N ASN A 144 -1.36 -9.20 -18.13
CA ASN A 144 -0.55 -8.33 -19.00
C ASN A 144 -1.40 -7.34 -19.82
N ASP A 145 -2.59 -7.73 -20.23
CA ASP A 145 -3.55 -6.88 -20.93
C ASP A 145 -4.15 -5.78 -20.02
N LYS A 146 -3.97 -5.86 -18.71
CA LYS A 146 -4.49 -4.93 -17.70
C LYS A 146 -3.40 -4.07 -17.09
N THR A 147 -2.15 -4.23 -17.50
CA THR A 147 -1.03 -3.46 -16.93
C THR A 147 -0.60 -2.30 -17.82
N LEU A 148 -0.31 -1.17 -17.18
CA LEU A 148 0.33 -0.02 -17.81
C LEU A 148 1.06 0.78 -16.73
N ILE A 149 2.38 0.91 -16.86
CA ILE A 149 3.22 1.74 -15.99
C ILE A 149 4.34 2.34 -16.84
N GLU A 150 4.66 3.60 -16.60
CA GLU A 150 5.80 4.29 -17.22
C GLU A 150 6.68 4.99 -16.19
N THR A 151 7.93 5.20 -16.54
CA THR A 151 8.85 6.04 -15.75
C THR A 151 8.43 7.52 -15.84
N TYR A 152 8.82 8.29 -14.82
CA TYR A 152 8.68 9.74 -14.85
C TYR A 152 9.70 10.34 -15.83
N LYS A 153 9.23 11.17 -16.75
CA LYS A 153 10.02 11.86 -17.77
C LYS A 153 9.75 13.36 -17.66
N ASN A 154 10.72 14.10 -17.12
CA ASN A 154 10.60 15.54 -16.91
C ASN A 154 10.33 16.27 -18.24
N GLY A 155 9.30 17.10 -18.28
CA GLY A 155 8.91 17.87 -19.47
C GLY A 155 8.06 17.10 -20.49
N ASP A 156 7.77 15.82 -20.23
CA ASP A 156 6.95 14.96 -21.10
C ASP A 156 5.66 14.56 -20.39
N ASN A 157 5.74 13.59 -19.47
CA ASN A 157 4.57 13.10 -18.74
C ASN A 157 4.41 13.70 -17.34
N ILE A 158 5.40 14.49 -16.88
CA ILE A 158 5.38 15.21 -15.61
C ILE A 158 6.29 16.45 -15.69
N VAL A 159 5.90 17.53 -15.01
CA VAL A 159 6.81 18.63 -14.71
C VAL A 159 7.56 18.29 -13.42
N TRP A 160 8.87 18.03 -13.51
CA TRP A 160 9.66 17.62 -12.35
C TRP A 160 10.14 18.84 -11.56
N ASN A 161 9.35 19.22 -10.56
CA ASN A 161 9.69 20.21 -9.54
C ASN A 161 9.64 19.54 -8.14
N GLU A 162 10.06 20.25 -7.09
CA GLU A 162 10.12 19.71 -5.73
C GLU A 162 8.78 19.14 -5.23
N GLU A 163 7.68 19.82 -5.52
CA GLU A 163 6.33 19.38 -5.14
C GLU A 163 5.94 18.06 -5.82
N ASN A 164 6.10 18.01 -7.15
CA ASN A 164 5.80 16.83 -7.94
C ASN A 164 6.76 15.67 -7.64
N ALA A 165 8.03 15.95 -7.33
CA ALA A 165 8.98 14.94 -6.90
C ALA A 165 8.56 14.32 -5.56
N ARG A 166 8.18 15.14 -4.57
CA ARG A 166 7.65 14.66 -3.29
C ARG A 166 6.37 13.84 -3.47
N LYS A 167 5.44 14.31 -4.31
CA LYS A 167 4.20 13.59 -4.64
C LYS A 167 4.50 12.24 -5.32
N ALA A 168 5.38 12.24 -6.32
CA ALA A 168 5.81 11.04 -7.04
C ALA A 168 6.45 10.01 -6.10
N LEU A 169 7.33 10.45 -5.19
CA LEU A 169 7.93 9.62 -4.16
C LEU A 169 6.88 9.00 -3.22
N ARG A 170 5.97 9.82 -2.68
CA ARG A 170 4.92 9.35 -1.76
C ARG A 170 4.00 8.32 -2.42
N TRP A 171 3.71 8.50 -3.71
CA TRP A 171 3.02 7.51 -4.54
C TRP A 171 3.84 6.23 -4.70
N GLU A 172 5.11 6.35 -5.06
CA GLU A 172 5.97 5.19 -5.29
C GLU A 172 6.12 4.35 -4.01
N ARG A 173 6.32 4.98 -2.85
CA ARG A 173 6.34 4.31 -1.54
C ARG A 173 5.01 3.60 -1.24
N ARG A 174 3.88 4.25 -1.52
CA ARG A 174 2.54 3.66 -1.31
C ARG A 174 2.34 2.37 -2.10
N LEU A 175 2.76 2.34 -3.36
CA LEU A 175 2.58 1.18 -4.25
C LEU A 175 3.62 0.08 -3.97
N GLU A 176 4.88 0.47 -3.82
CA GLU A 176 5.99 -0.47 -3.62
C GLU A 176 5.88 -1.22 -2.28
N LEU A 177 5.56 -0.49 -1.20
CA LEU A 177 5.54 -1.00 0.18
C LEU A 177 4.11 -1.30 0.68
N ALA A 178 3.13 -1.36 -0.23
CA ALA A 178 1.75 -1.71 0.10
C ALA A 178 1.70 -3.03 0.90
N MET A 179 0.91 -3.08 1.98
CA MET A 179 0.80 -4.26 2.85
C MET A 179 2.08 -4.67 3.60
N GLU A 180 3.13 -3.84 3.64
CA GLU A 180 4.38 -4.13 4.36
C GLU A 180 4.50 -3.37 5.71
N ASN A 181 3.37 -2.93 6.28
CA ASN A 181 3.28 -2.24 7.58
C ASN A 181 3.96 -0.86 7.70
N GLY A 182 4.34 -0.21 6.59
CA GLY A 182 5.00 1.11 6.62
C GLY A 182 4.08 2.34 6.47
N ARG A 183 2.88 2.17 5.89
CA ARG A 183 2.08 3.32 5.40
C ARG A 183 1.69 4.33 6.49
N PHE A 184 1.23 3.87 7.65
CA PHE A 184 0.80 4.78 8.70
C PHE A 184 1.99 5.59 9.26
N PHE A 185 3.12 4.94 9.49
CA PHE A 185 4.34 5.61 9.94
C PHE A 185 4.87 6.63 8.93
N ASP A 186 4.77 6.32 7.63
CA ASP A 186 5.06 7.28 6.56
C ASP A 186 4.16 8.51 6.64
N LEU A 187 2.86 8.35 6.89
CA LEU A 187 1.93 9.48 7.03
C LEU A 187 2.23 10.35 8.26
N VAL A 188 2.53 9.72 9.40
CA VAL A 188 2.88 10.42 10.65
C VAL A 188 4.18 11.20 10.51
N ARG A 189 5.25 10.58 10.00
CA ARG A 189 6.55 11.27 9.84
C ARG A 189 6.52 12.40 8.81
N TRP A 190 5.55 12.37 7.89
CA TRP A 190 5.30 13.45 6.95
C TRP A 190 4.41 14.57 7.51
N GLY A 191 3.85 14.40 8.71
CA GLY A 191 2.94 15.37 9.32
C GLY A 191 1.61 15.51 8.57
N ILE A 192 1.13 14.45 7.90
CA ILE A 192 -0.11 14.47 7.11
C ILE A 192 -1.07 13.34 7.49
N ALA A 193 -0.91 12.74 8.67
CA ALA A 193 -1.70 11.60 9.11
C ALA A 193 -3.18 11.96 9.27
N ASP A 194 -3.49 13.08 9.91
CA ASP A 194 -4.85 13.60 10.08
C ASP A 194 -5.55 13.83 8.75
N GLN A 195 -4.91 14.54 7.82
CA GLN A 195 -5.47 14.83 6.50
C GLN A 195 -5.71 13.54 5.71
N ALA A 196 -4.72 12.65 5.67
CA ALA A 196 -4.79 11.42 4.88
C ALA A 196 -5.80 10.42 5.46
N MET A 197 -5.87 10.27 6.78
CA MET A 197 -6.77 9.34 7.44
C MET A 197 -8.22 9.82 7.36
N ASN A 198 -8.49 11.10 7.61
CA ASN A 198 -9.85 11.65 7.49
C ASN A 198 -10.35 11.61 6.04
N ALA A 199 -9.50 11.95 5.06
CA ALA A 199 -9.85 11.80 3.64
C ALA A 199 -10.12 10.33 3.26
N TYR A 200 -9.40 9.38 3.85
CA TYR A 200 -9.66 7.95 3.67
C TYR A 200 -11.00 7.52 4.27
N TYR A 201 -11.32 7.94 5.51
CA TYR A 201 -12.60 7.63 6.15
C TYR A 201 -13.77 8.20 5.35
N ASP A 202 -13.68 9.46 4.91
CA ASP A 202 -14.71 10.08 4.09
C ASP A 202 -14.94 9.37 2.76
N ALA A 203 -13.87 8.88 2.13
CA ALA A 203 -13.98 8.15 0.87
C ALA A 203 -14.48 6.71 1.04
N GLU A 204 -14.19 6.05 2.17
CA GLU A 204 -14.56 4.64 2.40
C GLU A 204 -15.86 4.45 3.16
N LYS A 205 -16.39 5.46 3.89
CA LYS A 205 -17.61 5.30 4.70
C LYS A 205 -18.85 4.89 3.91
N SER A 206 -18.93 5.23 2.62
CA SER A 206 -20.00 4.77 1.72
C SER A 206 -19.83 3.31 1.29
N ARG A 207 -18.61 2.77 1.37
CA ARG A 207 -18.27 1.37 1.04
C ARG A 207 -18.30 0.49 2.28
N ARG A 208 -18.02 1.05 3.45
CA ARG A 208 -17.78 0.35 4.71
C ARG A 208 -18.44 1.12 5.85
N SER A 209 -19.55 0.60 6.35
CA SER A 209 -20.39 1.26 7.36
C SER A 209 -19.67 1.53 8.68
N TYR A 210 -18.69 0.72 9.07
CA TYR A 210 -17.90 0.94 10.29
C TYR A 210 -16.97 2.17 10.23
N TYR A 211 -16.78 2.80 9.06
CA TYR A 211 -16.12 4.10 8.97
C TYR A 211 -17.10 5.29 9.08
N SER A 212 -18.41 5.07 9.22
CA SER A 212 -19.42 6.14 9.25
C SER A 212 -19.18 7.22 10.29
N SER A 213 -18.63 6.84 11.45
CA SER A 213 -18.25 7.75 12.54
C SER A 213 -16.74 7.82 12.77
N ALA A 214 -15.92 7.31 11.84
CA ALA A 214 -14.48 7.29 11.99
C ALA A 214 -13.91 8.70 11.84
N HIS A 215 -13.01 9.07 12.75
CA HIS A 215 -12.36 10.37 12.75
C HIS A 215 -10.97 10.26 13.36
N PHE A 216 -9.99 10.91 12.74
CA PHE A 216 -8.63 11.04 13.23
C PHE A 216 -8.45 12.43 13.83
N THR A 217 -8.08 12.50 15.11
CA THR A 217 -7.76 13.75 15.79
C THR A 217 -6.25 13.98 15.75
N ALA A 218 -5.85 15.10 15.16
CA ALA A 218 -4.46 15.56 15.14
C ALA A 218 -3.91 15.80 16.56
N ASP A 219 -2.61 15.68 16.72
CA ASP A 219 -1.88 15.85 18.00
C ASP A 219 -2.34 14.89 19.11
N ARG A 220 -2.88 13.73 18.72
CA ARG A 220 -3.30 12.65 19.62
C ARG A 220 -3.15 11.30 18.94
N ASN A 221 -3.82 11.09 17.80
CA ASN A 221 -3.96 9.75 17.20
C ASN A 221 -2.73 9.28 16.39
N GLU A 222 -1.68 10.09 16.28
CA GLU A 222 -0.41 9.78 15.63
C GLU A 222 0.36 8.67 16.35
N TYR A 223 0.21 8.59 17.67
CA TYR A 223 0.88 7.61 18.53
C TYR A 223 -0.13 6.90 19.42
N LEU A 224 0.17 5.63 19.74
CA LEU A 224 -0.60 4.88 20.72
C LEU A 224 -0.43 5.51 22.11
N PRO A 225 -1.46 5.49 22.96
CA PRO A 225 -1.32 5.93 24.34
C PRO A 225 -0.33 5.03 25.09
N ILE A 226 0.46 5.63 25.99
CA ILE A 226 1.26 4.85 26.93
C ILE A 226 0.28 4.11 27.84
N PRO A 227 0.43 2.78 28.04
CA PRO A 227 -0.52 2.03 28.85
C PRO A 227 -0.60 2.58 30.27
N GLU A 228 -1.81 2.94 30.72
CA GLU A 228 -2.08 3.54 32.03
C GLU A 228 -1.48 2.74 33.20
N ALA A 229 -1.52 1.41 33.11
CA ALA A 229 -0.90 0.54 34.11
C ALA A 229 0.61 0.79 34.28
N GLN A 230 1.33 1.09 33.19
CA GLN A 230 2.78 1.38 33.24
C GLN A 230 3.06 2.73 33.88
N ILE A 231 2.21 3.74 33.61
CA ILE A 231 2.30 5.06 34.26
C ILE A 231 2.14 4.90 35.78
N ARG A 232 1.12 4.16 36.22
CA ARG A 232 0.86 3.90 37.65
C ARG A 232 1.99 3.10 38.31
N LEU A 233 2.46 2.03 37.68
CA LEU A 233 3.55 1.20 38.20
C LEU A 233 4.86 1.99 38.35
N SER A 234 5.12 2.92 37.43
CA SER A 234 6.29 3.82 37.49
C SER A 234 6.16 4.91 38.57
N LYS A 235 5.07 4.94 39.35
CA LYS A 235 4.71 6.03 40.27
C LYS A 235 4.69 7.39 39.56
N TYR A 236 4.11 7.43 38.37
CA TYR A 236 3.98 8.63 37.52
C TYR A 236 5.32 9.24 37.07
N LEU A 237 6.40 8.45 37.05
CA LEU A 237 7.64 8.83 36.37
C LEU A 237 7.43 8.90 34.86
N TYR A 238 6.75 7.91 34.28
CA TYR A 238 6.30 7.97 32.90
C TYR A 238 5.17 9.00 32.77
N LYS A 239 5.26 9.85 31.75
CA LYS A 239 4.23 10.82 31.39
C LYS A 239 3.51 10.35 30.15
N GLN A 240 2.23 10.65 30.07
CA GLN A 240 1.40 10.30 28.92
C GLN A 240 1.83 11.10 27.68
N ASN A 241 1.55 10.56 26.49
CA ASN A 241 1.64 11.28 25.22
C ASN A 241 0.65 12.45 25.20
N PRO A 242 0.93 13.54 24.45
CA PRO A 242 -0.01 14.63 24.27
C PRO A 242 -1.41 14.16 23.84
N GLY A 243 -2.45 14.79 24.38
CA GLY A 243 -3.86 14.54 23.99
C GLY A 243 -4.55 13.34 24.65
N TYR A 244 -3.88 12.60 25.55
CA TYR A 244 -4.44 11.46 26.30
C TYR A 244 -4.46 11.67 27.81
#